data_AF-S3HBV8-F1
#
_entry.id   AF-S3HBV8-F1
#
_cell.length_a   1.000
_cell.length_b   1.000
_cell.length_c   1.000
_cell.angle_alpha   90.00
_cell.angle_beta   90.00
_cell.angle_gamma   90.00
#
_symmetry.space_group_name_H-M   'P 1'
#
loop_
_entity.id
_entity.type
_entity.pdbx_description
1 polymer ?
#
loop_
_entity_poly.entity_id
_entity_poly.type
_entity_poly.pdbx_seq_one_letter_code
_entity_poly.pdbx_strand_id
1 'polypeptide(L)'
;MFWRLTLREISVIIAGVTNRKNRERDERMSLAWHIEALARQKKLPKLETMMTGANKSTGKQMSAEQMEAVTRSWMASRHRKK
;
A
#
# COMPACT_ATOMS: atom_id res chain seq x y z
N MET A 1 26.60 23.20 -10.90
CA MET A 1 25.93 23.43 -12.20
C MET A 1 24.68 24.31 -12.00
N PHE A 2 24.83 25.49 -11.38
CA PHE A 2 23.74 26.44 -11.15
C PHE A 2 23.47 27.30 -12.39
N TRP A 3 24.54 27.64 -13.11
CA TRP A 3 24.55 28.52 -14.29
C TRP A 3 23.97 27.92 -15.58
N ARG A 4 23.41 26.71 -15.54
CA ARG A 4 22.83 26.03 -16.72
C ARG A 4 21.33 25.78 -16.59
N LEU A 5 20.73 26.13 -15.44
CA LEU A 5 19.31 25.97 -15.20
C LEU A 5 18.56 27.24 -15.58
N THR A 6 17.40 27.05 -16.22
CA THR A 6 16.42 28.10 -16.45
C THR A 6 15.69 28.44 -15.15
N LEU A 7 15.13 29.65 -15.06
CA LEU A 7 14.31 30.06 -13.90
C LEU A 7 13.14 29.10 -13.64
N ARG A 8 12.57 28.49 -14.69
CA ARG A 8 11.51 27.48 -14.56
C ARG A 8 12.00 26.24 -13.84
N GLU A 9 13.18 25.74 -14.19
CA GLU A 9 13.75 24.54 -13.55
C GLU A 9 14.10 24.81 -12.09
N ILE A 10 14.66 25.99 -11.79
CA ILE A 10 14.93 26.42 -10.41
C ILE A 10 13.63 26.44 -9.59
N SER A 11 12.56 27.03 -10.13
CA SER A 11 11.25 27.06 -9.47
C SER A 11 10.67 25.67 -9.21
N VAL A 12 10.80 24.74 -10.17
CA VAL A 12 10.35 23.35 -9.99
C VAL A 12 11.14 22.65 -8.88
N ILE A 13 12.46 22.83 -8.83
CA ILE A 13 13.31 22.25 -7.78
C ILE A 13 12.92 22.80 -6.40
N ILE A 14 12.78 24.12 -6.27
CA ILE A 14 12.37 24.75 -5.01
C ILE A 14 10.99 24.28 -4.58
N ALA A 15 10.02 24.23 -5.50
CA ALA A 15 8.68 23.72 -5.22
C ALA A 15 8.73 22.25 -4.76
N GLY A 16 9.53 21.41 -5.42
CA GLY A 16 9.73 20.02 -5.02
C GLY A 16 10.30 19.88 -3.60
N VAL A 17 11.30 20.69 -3.25
CA VAL A 17 11.89 20.69 -1.90
C VAL A 17 10.87 21.16 -0.85
N THR A 18 10.12 22.23 -1.14
CA THR A 18 9.08 22.74 -0.25
C THR A 18 7.96 21.73 -0.04
N ASN A 19 7.47 21.11 -1.11
CA ASN A 19 6.43 20.09 -1.04
C ASN A 19 6.89 18.88 -0.23
N ARG A 20 8.14 18.44 -0.40
CA ARG A 20 8.72 17.37 0.40
C ARG A 20 8.75 17.74 1.88
N LYS A 21 9.24 18.94 2.23
CA LYS A 21 9.29 19.41 3.62
C LYS A 21 7.90 19.51 4.26
N ASN A 22 6.92 20.02 3.51
CA ASN A 22 5.54 20.11 3.96
C ASN A 22 4.97 18.72 4.23
N ARG A 23 5.15 17.77 3.30
CA ARG A 23 4.71 16.38 3.48
C ARG A 23 5.33 15.75 4.74
N GLU A 24 6.65 15.87 4.91
CA GLU A 24 7.33 15.33 6.10
C GLU A 24 6.83 15.96 7.40
N ARG A 25 6.52 17.27 7.39
CA ARG A 25 5.94 17.96 8.54
C ARG A 25 4.52 17.44 8.84
N ASP A 26 3.68 17.35 7.81
CA ASP A 26 2.28 16.97 7.95
C ASP A 26 2.16 15.49 8.37
N GLU A 27 3.03 14.61 7.87
CA GLU A 27 3.18 13.22 8.34
C GLU A 27 3.53 13.17 9.84
N ARG A 28 4.50 13.97 10.29
CA ARG A 28 4.88 14.04 11.72
C ARG A 28 3.76 14.59 12.60
N MET A 29 3.08 15.64 12.14
CA MET A 29 1.96 16.22 12.88
C MET A 29 0.79 15.23 13.00
N SER A 30 0.48 14.52 11.91
CA SER A 30 -0.51 13.45 11.93
C SER A 30 -0.13 12.37 12.93
N LEU A 31 1.12 11.87 12.90
CA LEU A 31 1.58 10.87 13.85
C LEU A 31 1.48 11.34 15.31
N ALA A 32 1.93 12.56 15.60
CA ALA A 32 1.84 13.14 16.95
C ALA A 32 0.39 13.25 17.43
N TRP A 33 -0.52 13.70 16.56
CA TRP A 33 -1.95 13.77 16.85
C TRP A 33 -2.54 12.38 17.15
N HIS A 34 -2.20 11.36 16.37
CA HIS A 34 -2.70 10.00 16.58
C HIS A 34 -2.14 9.36 17.86
N ILE A 35 -0.88 9.59 18.21
CA ILE A 35 -0.29 9.12 19.48
C ILE A 35 -1.09 9.68 20.65
N GLU A 36 -1.34 10.98 20.62
CA GLU A 36 -2.02 11.66 21.71
C GLU A 36 -3.50 11.23 21.79
N ALA A 37 -4.18 11.15 20.64
CA ALA A 37 -5.54 10.64 20.57
C ALA A 37 -5.65 9.19 21.09
N LEU A 38 -4.66 8.34 20.82
CA LEU A 38 -4.60 6.98 21.35
C LEU A 38 -4.37 6.96 22.86
N ALA A 39 -3.51 7.84 23.38
CA ALA A 39 -3.26 7.98 24.82
C ALA A 39 -4.52 8.38 25.60
N ARG A 40 -5.45 9.13 24.98
CA ARG A 40 -6.75 9.48 25.57
C ARG A 40 -7.76 8.34 25.58
N GLN A 41 -7.53 7.26 24.83
CA GLN A 41 -8.50 6.15 24.76
C GLN A 41 -8.45 5.29 26.04
N LYS A 42 -9.61 5.10 26.67
CA LYS A 42 -9.73 4.23 27.85
C LYS A 42 -9.56 2.74 27.54
N LYS A 43 -9.86 2.33 26.30
CA LYS A 43 -9.75 0.95 25.82
C LYS A 43 -9.19 0.97 24.41
N LEU A 44 -8.09 0.27 24.21
CA LEU A 44 -7.46 0.16 22.90
C LEU A 44 -8.30 -0.75 21.98
N PRO A 45 -8.46 -0.40 20.69
CA PRO A 45 -8.99 -1.31 19.69
C PRO A 45 -8.10 -2.56 19.59
N LYS A 46 -8.70 -3.70 19.21
CA LYS A 46 -7.93 -4.93 19.04
C LYS A 46 -6.94 -4.75 17.89
N LEU A 47 -5.67 -5.06 18.13
CA LEU A 47 -4.60 -4.89 17.13
C LEU A 47 -4.91 -5.58 15.80
N GLU A 48 -5.51 -6.78 15.84
CA GLU A 48 -5.94 -7.53 14.65
C GLU A 48 -6.82 -6.68 13.72
N THR A 49 -7.70 -5.84 14.26
CA THR A 49 -8.61 -5.00 13.45
C THR A 49 -7.90 -3.83 12.77
N MET A 50 -6.72 -3.44 13.23
CA MET A 50 -5.93 -2.34 12.68
C MET A 50 -4.89 -2.81 11.65
N MET A 51 -4.62 -4.11 11.57
CA MET A 51 -3.66 -4.67 10.63
C MET A 51 -4.36 -5.01 9.31
N THR A 52 -3.92 -4.42 8.21
CA THR A 52 -4.48 -4.60 6.85
C THR A 52 -4.47 -6.05 6.37
N GLY A 53 -3.71 -6.95 7.02
CA GLY A 53 -3.58 -8.37 6.68
C GLY A 53 -4.20 -9.35 7.69
N ALA A 54 -4.87 -8.90 8.75
CA ALA A 54 -5.42 -9.81 9.75
C ALA A 54 -6.65 -10.59 9.24
N ASN A 55 -7.43 -9.99 8.35
CA ASN A 55 -8.50 -10.66 7.60
C ASN A 55 -7.99 -11.11 6.23
N LYS A 56 -6.90 -11.88 6.17
CA LYS A 56 -6.67 -12.70 4.98
C LYS A 56 -7.83 -13.70 4.96
N SER A 57 -8.79 -13.50 4.07
CA SER A 57 -9.76 -14.53 3.76
C SER A 57 -8.94 -15.79 3.49
N THR A 58 -9.15 -16.83 4.31
CA THR A 58 -8.69 -18.17 4.00
C THR A 58 -9.16 -18.41 2.57
N GLY A 59 -8.21 -18.51 1.63
CA GLY A 59 -8.49 -18.49 0.20
C GLY A 59 -9.69 -19.39 -0.08
N LYS A 60 -10.67 -18.84 -0.81
CA LYS A 60 -11.97 -19.48 -1.08
C LYS A 60 -11.71 -20.96 -1.36
N GLN A 61 -12.14 -21.84 -0.45
CA GLN A 61 -11.90 -23.27 -0.60
C GLN A 61 -12.56 -23.70 -1.89
N MET A 62 -11.76 -24.14 -2.86
CA MET A 62 -12.28 -24.61 -4.13
C MET A 62 -13.03 -25.92 -3.87
N SER A 63 -14.23 -26.08 -4.43
CA SER A 63 -14.89 -27.38 -4.40
C SER A 63 -14.09 -28.40 -5.22
N ALA A 64 -14.27 -29.69 -4.94
CA ALA A 64 -13.59 -30.75 -5.70
C ALA A 64 -13.84 -30.62 -7.21
N GLU A 65 -15.06 -30.25 -7.62
CA GLU A 65 -15.42 -30.00 -9.01
C GLU A 65 -14.63 -28.84 -9.64
N GLN A 66 -14.40 -27.77 -8.88
CA GLN A 66 -13.58 -26.64 -9.34
C GLN A 66 -12.11 -27.05 -9.47
N MET A 67 -11.59 -27.89 -8.58
CA MET A 67 -10.24 -28.44 -8.68
C MET A 67 -10.09 -29.33 -9.92
N GLU A 68 -11.09 -30.16 -10.22
CA GLU A 68 -11.11 -30.97 -11.43
C GLU A 68 -11.15 -30.12 -12.70
N ALA A 69 -11.99 -29.09 -12.74
CA ALA A 69 -12.09 -28.18 -13.89
C ALA A 69 -10.76 -27.45 -14.15
N VAL A 70 -10.10 -26.96 -13.10
CA VAL A 70 -8.76 -26.36 -13.21
C VAL A 70 -7.74 -27.38 -13.72
N THR A 71 -7.72 -28.58 -13.16
CA THR A 71 -6.78 -29.64 -13.56
C THR A 71 -6.97 -30.04 -15.02
N ARG A 72 -8.22 -30.19 -15.48
CA ARG A 72 -8.56 -30.48 -16.88
C ARG A 72 -8.08 -29.36 -17.81
N SER A 73 -8.33 -28.10 -17.45
CA SER A 73 -7.89 -26.95 -18.26
C SER A 73 -6.36 -26.86 -18.37
N TRP A 74 -5.65 -27.15 -17.27
CA TRP A 74 -4.19 -27.15 -17.24
C TRP A 74 -3.60 -28.27 -18.10
N MET A 75 -4.13 -29.49 -17.98
CA MET A 75 -3.70 -30.64 -18.79
C MET A 75 -3.97 -30.43 -20.28
N ALA A 76 -5.13 -29.88 -20.64
CA ALA A 76 -5.47 -29.55 -22.03
C ALA A 76 -4.53 -28.48 -22.62
N SER A 77 -4.15 -27.47 -21.83
CA SER A 77 -3.22 -26.42 -22.29
C SER A 77 -1.82 -26.95 -22.62
N ARG A 78 -1.36 -28.00 -21.92
CA ARG A 78 -0.05 -28.63 -22.15
C ARG A 78 0.01 -29.43 -23.45
N HIS A 79 -1.13 -29.89 -23.98
CA HIS A 79 -1.19 -30.60 -25.27
C HIS A 79 -1.28 -29.68 -26.50
N ARG A 80 -1.45 -28.36 -26.31
CA ARG A 80 -1.53 -27.38 -27.41
C ARG A 80 -0.18 -26.87 -27.92
N LYS A 81 0.95 -27.44 -27.48
CA LYS A 81 2.26 -27.17 -28.09
C LYS A 81 2.61 -28.27 -29.10
N LYS A 82 2.17 -28.08 -30.34
CA LYS A 82 2.82 -28.53 -31.56
C LYS A 82 2.59 -27.48 -32.64
#